data_AF-A0AAW3RIX8-F1
#
_entry.id   AF-A0AAW3RIX8-F1
#
_cell.length_a   1.000
_cell.length_b   1.000
_cell.length_c   1.000
_cell.angle_alpha   90.00
_cell.angle_beta   90.00
_cell.angle_gamma   90.00
#
_symmetry.space_group_name_H-M   'P 1'
#
loop_
_entity.id
_entity.type
_entity.pdbx_description
1 polymer ?
#
loop_
_entity_poly.entity_id
_entity_poly.type
_entity_poly.pdbx_seq_one_letter_code
_entity_poly.pdbx_strand_id
1 'polypeptide(L)' 'MTPLADEVVTQAPGQVVRKTKHELVIAAADHTAIAINQLQPAGKPKMTITDYLNGAADKFATGEQVINK' A
#
# COMPACT_ATOMS: atom_id res chain seq x y z
N MET A 1 3.57 2.96 9.62
CA MET A 1 2.46 2.13 9.12
C MET A 1 1.37 2.18 10.17
N THR A 2 0.11 2.33 9.77
CA THR A 2 -1.02 2.34 10.69
C THR A 2 -1.82 1.06 10.46
N PRO A 3 -1.99 0.18 11.46
CA PRO A 3 -2.82 -1.01 11.30
C PRO A 3 -4.30 -0.62 11.30
N LEU A 4 -5.05 -1.10 10.32
CA LEU A 4 -6.51 -0.95 10.22
C LEU A 4 -7.15 -2.25 10.75
N ALA A 5 -7.15 -2.39 12.08
CA ALA A 5 -7.57 -3.63 12.74
C ALA A 5 -9.07 -3.97 12.56
N ASP A 6 -9.91 -3.00 12.22
CA ASP A 6 -11.34 -3.18 11.99
C ASP A 6 -11.70 -3.55 10.54
N GLU A 7 -10.72 -3.61 9.63
CA GLU A 7 -10.97 -3.87 8.21
C GLU A 7 -10.53 -5.29 7.84
N VAL A 8 -11.50 -6.20 7.79
CA VAL A 8 -11.29 -7.58 7.35
C VAL A 8 -11.15 -7.59 5.83
N VAL A 9 -9.96 -7.93 5.36
CA VAL A 9 -9.64 -8.02 3.93
C VAL A 9 -9.58 -9.46 3.47
N THR A 10 -10.19 -9.72 2.31
CA THR A 10 -10.23 -11.04 1.66
C THR A 10 -9.11 -11.21 0.63
N GLN A 11 -8.41 -10.11 0.31
CA GLN A 11 -7.27 -10.10 -0.60
C GLN A 11 -6.09 -10.89 -0.03
N ALA A 12 -5.27 -11.43 -0.93
CA ALA A 12 -4.06 -12.14 -0.52
C ALA A 12 -3.05 -11.17 0.12
N PRO A 13 -2.25 -11.62 1.11
CA PRO A 13 -1.23 -10.79 1.73
C PRO A 13 -0.25 -10.26 0.67
N GLY A 14 -0.03 -8.95 0.67
CA GLY A 14 0.78 -8.25 -0.33
C GLY A 14 0.01 -7.69 -1.53
N GLN A 15 -1.32 -7.83 -1.56
CA GLN A 15 -2.17 -7.17 -2.56
C GLN A 15 -2.65 -5.79 -2.11
N VAL A 16 -2.78 -4.87 -3.07
CA VAL A 16 -3.38 -3.54 -2.84
C VAL A 16 -4.89 -3.70 -2.58
N VAL A 17 -5.33 -3.34 -1.38
CA VAL A 17 -6.75 -3.36 -0.98
C VAL A 17 -7.45 -2.12 -1.51
N ARG A 18 -6.84 -0.95 -1.28
CA ARG A 18 -7.32 0.34 -1.80
C ARG A 18 -6.17 1.31 -1.97
N LYS A 19 -6.37 2.24 -2.90
CA LYS A 19 -5.44 3.32 -3.22
C LYS A 19 -6.25 4.60 -3.40
N THR A 20 -5.83 5.66 -2.74
CA THR A 20 -6.31 7.03 -2.92
C THR A 20 -5.13 7.93 -3.24
N LYS A 21 -5.34 9.24 -3.46
CA LYS A 21 -4.22 10.19 -3.68
C LYS A 21 -3.30 10.36 -2.46
N HIS A 22 -3.80 10.03 -1.26
CA HIS A 22 -3.10 10.29 -0.01
C HIS A 22 -2.85 9.03 0.83
N GLU A 23 -3.38 7.88 0.43
CA GLU A 23 -3.34 6.64 1.21
C GLU A 23 -3.19 5.43 0.29
N LEU A 24 -2.33 4.50 0.68
CA LEU A 24 -2.22 3.18 0.07
C LEU A 24 -2.42 2.12 1.16
N VAL A 25 -3.40 1.27 0.97
CA VAL A 25 -3.71 0.17 1.90
C VAL A 25 -3.41 -1.15 1.23
N ILE A 26 -2.69 -1.99 1.94
CA ILE A 26 -2.26 -3.31 1.49
C ILE A 26 -2.80 -4.35 2.47
N ALA A 27 -3.21 -5.50 1.94
CA ALA A 27 -3.59 -6.65 2.75
C ALA A 27 -2.33 -7.26 3.38
N ALA A 28 -2.38 -7.45 4.69
CA ALA A 28 -1.39 -8.17 5.46
C ALA A 28 -1.88 -9.58 5.79
N ALA A 29 -1.04 -10.36 6.47
CA ALA A 29 -1.45 -11.67 6.98
C ALA A 29 -2.63 -11.54 7.97
N ASP A 30 -3.31 -12.65 8.24
CA ASP A 30 -4.44 -12.72 9.18
C ASP A 30 -5.65 -11.84 8.82
N HIS A 31 -5.94 -11.67 7.52
CA HIS A 31 -7.08 -10.87 7.04
C HIS A 31 -7.06 -9.40 7.51
N THR A 32 -5.88 -8.87 7.83
CA THR A 32 -5.72 -7.49 8.29
C THR A 32 -5.28 -6.57 7.17
N ALA A 33 -5.61 -5.29 7.27
CA ALA A 33 -5.17 -4.27 6.34
C ALA A 33 -4.18 -3.30 7.01
N ILE A 34 -3.16 -2.87 6.25
CA ILE A 34 -2.17 -1.91 6.73
C ILE A 34 -2.08 -0.74 5.76
N ALA A 35 -2.16 0.47 6.31
CA ALA A 35 -1.92 1.70 5.56
C ALA A 35 -0.42 2.04 5.52
N ILE A 36 0.10 2.18 4.30
CA ILE A 36 1.43 2.71 4.02
C ILE A 36 1.35 4.24 3.97
N ASN A 37 1.97 4.88 4.97
CA ASN A 37 2.05 6.34 5.05
C ASN A 37 3.32 6.88 4.37
N GLN A 38 4.39 6.07 4.35
CA GLN A 38 5.70 6.44 3.82
C GLN A 38 6.36 5.22 3.19
N LEU A 39 7.09 5.43 2.09
CA LEU A 39 7.82 4.37 1.39
C LEU A 39 9.15 4.89 0.84
N GLN A 40 10.05 3.95 0.56
CA GLN A 40 11.35 4.24 -0.04
C GLN A 40 11.46 3.50 -1.37
N PRO A 41 11.36 4.19 -2.52
CA PRO A 41 11.59 3.58 -3.82
C PRO A 41 13.06 3.22 -4.00
N ALA A 42 13.35 2.21 -4.83
CA ALA A 42 14.72 1.84 -5.17
C ALA A 42 15.48 3.05 -5.75
N GLY A 43 16.57 3.43 -5.08
CA GLY A 43 17.41 4.57 -5.48
C GLY A 43 16.87 5.97 -5.13
N LYS A 44 15.73 6.09 -4.44
CA LYS A 44 15.17 7.38 -4.00
C LYS A 44 15.09 7.48 -2.47
N PRO A 45 15.14 8.70 -1.90
CA PRO A 45 14.94 8.90 -0.47
C PRO A 45 13.52 8.48 -0.05
N LYS A 46 13.35 8.22 1.26
CA LYS A 46 12.05 7.99 1.88
C LYS A 46 11.13 9.19 1.58
N MET A 47 9.93 8.91 1.10
CA MET A 47 8.92 9.92 0.80
C MET A 47 7.56 9.48 1.32
N THR A 48 6.65 10.44 1.47
CA THR A 48 5.27 10.12 1.85
C THR A 48 4.59 9.36 0.72
N ILE A 49 3.57 8.57 1.06
CA ILE A 49 2.76 7.90 0.05
C ILE A 49 2.10 8.91 -0.90
N THR A 50 1.74 10.10 -0.39
CA THR A 50 1.18 11.19 -1.20
C THR A 50 2.19 11.67 -2.24
N ASP A 51 3.43 11.98 -1.83
CA ASP A 51 4.49 12.42 -2.75
C ASP A 51 4.81 11.35 -3.80
N TYR A 52 4.87 10.10 -3.35
CA TYR A 52 5.11 8.99 -4.24
C TYR A 52 4.00 8.79 -5.26
N LEU A 53 2.74 8.82 -4.84
CA LEU A 53 1.59 8.70 -5.73
C LEU A 53 1.48 9.90 -6.67
N ASN A 54 1.87 11.10 -6.26
CA ASN A 54 1.93 12.25 -7.17
C ASN A 54 2.92 12.02 -8.34
N GLY A 55 4.00 11.26 -8.11
CA GLY A 55 4.99 10.93 -9.15
C GLY A 55 4.84 9.54 -9.81
N ALA A 56 4.06 8.65 -9.21
CA ALA A 56 3.93 7.24 -9.62
C ALA A 56 2.46 6.75 -9.60
N ALA A 57 1.49 7.67 -9.72
CA ALA A 57 0.06 7.39 -9.65
C ALA A 57 -0.37 6.22 -10.54
N ASP A 58 0.26 6.01 -11.69
CA ASP A 58 -0.12 4.93 -12.63
C ASP A 58 0.46 3.55 -12.29
N LYS A 59 1.29 3.41 -11.25
CA LYS A 59 2.00 2.14 -10.96
C LYS A 59 1.31 1.19 -9.97
N PHE A 60 0.14 1.54 -9.45
CA PHE A 60 -0.55 0.74 -8.44
C PHE A 60 -2.00 0.54 -8.84
N ALA A 61 -2.38 -0.66 -9.28
CA ALA A 61 -3.77 -1.05 -9.43
C ALA A 61 -4.29 -1.73 -8.15
N THR A 62 -5.58 -1.56 -7.86
CA THR A 62 -6.25 -2.33 -6.80
C THR A 62 -6.22 -3.82 -7.17
N GLY A 63 -5.80 -4.67 -6.23
CA GLY A 63 -5.57 -6.10 -6.45
C GLY A 63 -4.18 -6.45 -6.97
N GLU A 64 -3.32 -5.46 -7.25
CA GLU A 64 -1.95 -5.71 -7.72
C GLU A 64 -1.07 -6.24 -6.58
N GLN A 65 -0.24 -7.23 -6.90
CA GLN A 65 0.71 -7.81 -5.95
C GLN A 65 1.98 -6.95 -5.91
N VAL A 66 2.13 -6.19 -4.84
CA VAL A 66 3.20 -5.21 -4.66
C VAL A 66 4.38 -5.73 -3.84
N ILE A 67 4.22 -6.89 -3.21
CA ILE A 67 5.28 -7.61 -2.50
C ILE A 67 5.51 -8.91 -3.26
N ASN A 68 6.62 -9.00 -3.98
CA ASN A 68 7.07 -10.27 -4.56
C ASN A 68 8.26 -10.79 -3.73
N LYS A 69 8.32 -12.12 -3.53
CA LYS A 69 9.35 -12.79 -2.73
C LYS A 69 10.74 -12.69 -3.35
#